data_AF-A0A399RB71-F1
#
_entry.id   AF-A0A399RB71-F1
#
_cell.length_a   1.000
_cell.length_b   1.000
_cell.length_c   1.000
_cell.angle_alpha   90.00
_cell.angle_beta   90.00
_cell.angle_gamma   90.00
#
_symmetry.space_group_name_H-M   'P 1'
#
loop_
_entity.id
_entity.type
_entity.pdbx_description
1 polymer ?
#
loop_
_entity_poly.entity_id
_entity_poly.type
_entity_poly.pdbx_seq_one_letter_code
_entity_poly.pdbx_strand_id
1 'polypeptide(L)'
;MNRTKLLFALPASALFALAACTSQPDAGKDEPEAWRTDARLGEQVDRVCFASNIDSFRMTTRNSVIVEEGVNDEYLIETVGSCYDLDGANSLSFDTFPGASCVTKGDSIYAYRSAFGPDRTDIPPARCPIRAIYEWNEDAAEGEQE
;
A
#
# COMPACT_ATOMS: atom_id res chain seq x y z
N MET A 1 -79.77 -25.15 -15.21
CA MET A 1 -78.61 -25.72 -15.91
C MET A 1 -78.00 -24.67 -16.81
N ASN A 2 -76.79 -24.18 -16.51
CA ASN A 2 -75.67 -24.17 -17.45
C ASN A 2 -74.40 -23.73 -16.72
N ARG A 3 -73.41 -24.61 -16.75
CA ARG A 3 -72.07 -24.44 -16.19
C ARG A 3 -71.19 -23.80 -17.25
N THR A 4 -70.34 -22.85 -16.87
CA THR A 4 -69.08 -22.59 -17.59
C THR A 4 -68.01 -22.27 -16.55
N LYS A 5 -66.83 -22.78 -16.84
CA LYS A 5 -65.77 -23.23 -15.93
C LYS A 5 -64.68 -22.17 -15.75
N LEU A 6 -64.01 -22.29 -14.60
CA LEU A 6 -62.60 -22.02 -14.30
C LEU A 6 -62.05 -20.62 -14.59
N LEU A 7 -61.38 -20.03 -13.59
CA LEU A 7 -59.91 -20.00 -13.55
C LEU A 7 -59.41 -19.48 -12.20
N PHE A 8 -58.42 -20.22 -11.66
CA PHE A 8 -57.57 -19.92 -10.51
C PHE A 8 -56.87 -18.55 -10.63
N ALA A 9 -56.67 -17.85 -9.50
CA ALA A 9 -55.43 -17.12 -9.21
C ALA A 9 -55.42 -16.57 -7.76
N LEU A 10 -54.59 -17.15 -6.88
CA LEU A 10 -53.90 -16.39 -5.83
C LEU A 10 -52.82 -15.53 -6.51
N PRO A 11 -52.56 -14.30 -6.04
CA PRO A 11 -51.31 -14.06 -5.30
C PRO A 11 -51.44 -12.98 -4.19
N ALA A 12 -50.89 -13.18 -3.00
CA ALA A 12 -49.49 -12.97 -2.60
C ALA A 12 -49.25 -11.58 -1.97
N SER A 13 -49.09 -11.63 -0.66
CA SER A 13 -48.27 -10.81 0.23
C SER A 13 -47.37 -9.77 -0.45
N ALA A 14 -47.69 -8.49 -0.29
CA ALA A 14 -46.75 -7.39 -0.53
C ALA A 14 -46.03 -7.06 0.79
N LEU A 15 -44.96 -7.81 1.09
CA LEU A 15 -43.96 -7.40 2.08
C LEU A 15 -43.16 -6.25 1.47
N PHE A 16 -43.34 -5.04 2.00
CA PHE A 16 -42.46 -3.91 1.71
C PHE A 16 -41.07 -4.21 2.31
N ALA A 17 -40.16 -4.71 1.47
CA ALA A 17 -38.75 -4.81 1.80
C ALA A 17 -38.15 -3.40 1.72
N LEU A 18 -37.89 -2.80 2.89
CA LEU A 18 -36.98 -1.67 3.00
C LEU A 18 -35.58 -2.18 2.67
N ALA A 19 -35.08 -1.86 1.48
CA ALA A 19 -33.67 -2.00 1.15
C ALA A 19 -32.89 -0.99 2.00
N ALA A 20 -32.41 -1.41 3.17
CA ALA A 20 -31.36 -0.70 3.87
C ALA A 20 -30.09 -0.83 3.04
N CYS A 21 -29.64 0.26 2.42
CA CYS A 21 -28.26 0.38 1.98
C CYS A 21 -27.39 0.34 3.24
N THR A 22 -27.05 -0.86 3.71
CA THR A 22 -25.92 -1.02 4.62
C THR A 22 -24.69 -0.68 3.80
N SER A 23 -24.18 0.54 3.99
CA SER A 23 -22.81 0.88 3.63
C SER A 23 -21.94 -0.10 4.41
N GLN A 24 -21.49 -1.17 3.74
CA GLN A 24 -20.52 -2.07 4.33
C GLN A 24 -19.27 -1.24 4.60
N PRO A 25 -18.82 -1.09 5.87
CA PRO A 25 -17.50 -0.54 6.08
C PRO A 25 -16.54 -1.46 5.33
N ASP A 26 -15.72 -0.85 4.49
CA ASP A 26 -14.69 -1.52 3.71
C ASP A 26 -13.89 -2.40 4.66
N ALA A 27 -14.16 -3.70 4.61
CA ALA A 27 -13.47 -4.69 5.41
C ALA A 27 -12.14 -5.01 4.72
N GLY A 28 -11.34 -3.98 4.46
CA GLY A 28 -9.90 -4.07 4.40
C GLY A 28 -9.42 -4.42 5.80
N LYS A 29 -9.62 -5.68 6.20
CA LYS A 29 -8.90 -6.24 7.34
C LYS A 29 -7.46 -6.32 6.87
N ASP A 30 -6.69 -5.30 7.23
CA ASP A 30 -5.24 -5.29 7.22
C ASP A 30 -4.79 -6.50 8.05
N GLU A 31 -4.57 -7.64 7.40
CA GLU A 31 -3.63 -8.61 7.97
C GLU A 31 -2.36 -7.81 8.29
N PRO A 32 -1.85 -7.89 9.53
CA PRO A 32 -0.67 -7.13 9.91
C PRO A 32 0.44 -7.51 8.94
N GLU A 33 0.89 -6.53 8.16
CA GLU A 33 1.95 -6.76 7.19
C GLU A 33 3.12 -7.49 7.84
N ALA A 34 3.61 -8.55 7.20
CA ALA A 34 4.59 -9.46 7.78
C ALA A 34 5.86 -8.76 8.27
N TRP A 35 6.25 -7.65 7.62
CA TRP A 35 7.40 -6.85 8.01
C TRP A 35 7.26 -6.21 9.39
N ARG A 36 6.05 -6.02 9.94
CA ARG A 36 5.84 -5.41 11.27
C ARG A 36 6.33 -6.29 12.42
N THR A 37 6.44 -7.59 12.18
CA THR A 37 6.93 -8.58 13.15
C THR A 37 8.23 -9.23 12.68
N ASP A 38 8.86 -8.70 11.63
CA ASP A 38 10.12 -9.22 11.11
C ASP A 38 11.26 -8.81 12.05
N ALA A 39 12.12 -9.78 12.39
CA ALA A 39 13.26 -9.57 13.28
C ALA A 39 14.28 -8.55 12.73
N ARG A 40 14.24 -8.31 11.42
CA ARG A 40 15.09 -7.33 10.72
C ARG A 40 14.62 -5.89 10.88
N LEU A 41 13.40 -5.67 11.38
CA LEU A 41 12.87 -4.34 11.62
C LEU A 41 13.55 -3.69 12.84
N GLY A 42 14.23 -2.58 12.60
CA GLY A 42 14.91 -1.79 13.63
C GLY A 42 14.06 -0.66 14.20
N GLU A 43 14.75 0.34 14.77
CA GLU A 43 14.10 1.50 15.38
C GLU A 43 13.46 2.42 14.33
N GLN A 44 12.43 3.16 14.75
CA GLN A 44 11.87 4.23 13.91
C GLN A 44 12.82 5.42 13.89
N VAL A 45 13.09 5.93 12.69
CA VAL A 45 13.92 7.12 12.45
C VAL A 45 13.11 8.25 11.83
N ASP A 46 13.59 9.48 12.02
CA ASP A 46 12.87 10.68 11.56
C ASP A 46 13.05 10.96 10.05
N ARG A 47 14.17 10.52 9.48
CA ARG A 47 14.58 10.83 8.10
C ARG A 47 15.62 9.85 7.56
N VAL A 48 15.71 9.79 6.24
CA VAL A 48 16.79 9.12 5.51
C VAL A 48 17.36 10.09 4.48
N CYS A 49 18.68 10.17 4.35
CA CYS A 49 19.34 11.26 3.66
C CYS A 49 20.08 10.81 2.40
N PHE A 50 19.33 10.42 1.38
CA PHE A 50 19.88 10.09 0.06
C PHE A 50 20.47 11.35 -0.60
N ALA A 51 21.75 11.64 -0.35
CA ALA A 51 22.41 12.86 -0.80
C ALA A 51 22.38 13.04 -2.33
N SER A 52 22.12 11.98 -3.11
CA SER A 52 21.81 12.12 -4.55
C SER A 52 21.01 10.98 -5.17
N ASN A 53 21.00 9.74 -4.66
CA ASN A 53 20.17 8.64 -5.19
C ASN A 53 19.96 7.57 -4.11
N ILE A 54 18.84 6.86 -4.19
CA ILE A 54 18.74 5.50 -3.64
C ILE A 54 19.57 4.60 -4.54
N ASP A 55 20.42 3.74 -3.98
CA ASP A 55 21.18 2.77 -4.77
C ASP A 55 20.25 1.67 -5.31
N SER A 56 19.41 1.13 -4.43
CA SER A 56 18.43 0.11 -4.78
C SER A 56 17.20 0.13 -3.86
N PHE A 57 16.11 -0.48 -4.30
CA PHE A 57 14.94 -0.73 -3.46
C PHE A 57 14.41 -2.14 -3.70
N ARG A 58 13.76 -2.70 -2.69
CA ARG A 58 13.26 -4.09 -2.70
C ARG A 58 12.08 -4.29 -1.77
N MET A 59 11.55 -5.51 -1.77
CA MET A 59 10.46 -5.95 -0.90
C MET A 59 9.31 -4.94 -0.83
N THR A 60 8.76 -4.59 -1.99
CA THR A 60 7.58 -3.71 -2.01
C THR A 60 6.35 -4.50 -1.62
N THR A 61 5.57 -3.93 -0.70
CA THR A 61 4.20 -4.38 -0.45
C THR A 61 3.24 -3.32 -0.98
N ARG A 62 1.96 -3.45 -0.62
CA ARG A 62 0.97 -2.41 -0.91
C ARG A 62 1.20 -1.16 -0.08
N ASN A 63 1.96 -1.17 1.01
CA ASN A 63 2.15 0.03 1.82
C ASN A 63 3.59 0.25 2.31
N SER A 64 4.54 -0.62 2.00
CA SER A 64 5.92 -0.45 2.41
C SER A 64 6.91 -0.77 1.29
N VAL A 65 8.13 -0.28 1.45
CA VAL A 65 9.27 -0.57 0.58
C VAL A 65 10.55 -0.47 1.40
N ILE A 66 11.50 -1.36 1.12
CA ILE A 66 12.85 -1.25 1.67
C ILE A 66 13.73 -0.53 0.65
N VAL A 67 14.47 0.47 1.12
CA VAL A 67 15.38 1.28 0.31
C VAL A 67 16.79 1.18 0.89
N GLU A 68 17.77 1.18 0.00
CA GLU A 68 19.19 1.11 0.33
C GLU A 68 19.85 2.48 0.13
N GLU A 69 20.55 2.94 1.17
CA GLU A 69 21.42 4.12 1.16
C GLU A 69 22.88 3.65 1.26
N GLY A 70 23.64 3.79 0.19
CA GLY A 70 25.04 3.35 0.18
C GLY A 70 25.15 1.83 0.21
N VAL A 71 26.14 1.32 0.94
CA VAL A 71 26.52 -0.11 0.92
C VAL A 71 26.01 -0.92 2.10
N ASN A 72 25.56 -0.29 3.19
CA ASN A 72 25.18 -1.01 4.41
C ASN A 72 23.97 -0.43 5.13
N ASP A 73 23.41 0.71 4.67
CA ASP A 73 22.32 1.36 5.38
C ASP A 73 21.01 1.07 4.63
N GLU A 74 20.08 0.41 5.31
CA GLU A 74 18.81 0.04 4.73
C GLU A 74 17.66 0.53 5.60
N TYR A 75 16.57 0.90 4.94
CA TYR A 75 15.43 1.48 5.62
C TYR A 75 14.13 0.95 5.07
N LEU A 76 13.21 0.56 5.95
CA LEU A 76 11.83 0.30 5.58
C LEU A 76 11.04 1.61 5.66
N ILE A 77 10.52 2.05 4.52
CA ILE A 77 9.61 3.20 4.44
C ILE A 77 8.18 2.69 4.35
N GLU A 78 7.35 3.13 5.28
CA GLU A 78 5.92 2.84 5.30
C GLU A 78 5.11 4.05 4.81
N THR A 79 4.09 3.78 4.01
CA THR A 79 3.15 4.76 3.47
C THR A 79 1.84 4.79 4.25
N VAL A 80 1.08 5.89 4.08
CA VAL A 80 -0.25 6.04 4.64
C VAL A 80 -1.24 5.19 3.84
N GLY A 81 -1.72 4.10 4.44
CA GLY A 81 -2.65 3.19 3.80
C GLY A 81 -2.02 2.45 2.61
N SER A 82 -2.86 1.83 1.77
CA SER A 82 -2.38 1.13 0.58
C SER A 82 -1.98 2.11 -0.53
N CYS A 83 -0.71 2.09 -0.91
CA CYS A 83 -0.15 2.61 -2.14
C CYS A 83 -0.07 1.48 -3.20
N TYR A 84 -1.13 1.29 -3.98
CA TYR A 84 -1.24 0.16 -4.89
C TYR A 84 -0.17 0.11 -6.00
N ASP A 85 0.44 1.26 -6.32
CA ASP A 85 1.50 1.35 -7.34
C ASP A 85 2.88 0.88 -6.84
N LEU A 86 3.08 0.73 -5.51
CA LEU A 86 4.34 0.17 -4.95
C LEU A 86 4.50 -1.31 -5.29
N ASP A 87 3.41 -2.07 -5.30
CA ASP A 87 3.40 -3.49 -5.61
C ASP A 87 3.79 -3.71 -7.09
N GLY A 88 4.96 -4.32 -7.29
CA GLY A 88 5.55 -4.52 -8.63
C GLY A 88 6.12 -3.26 -9.28
N ALA A 89 6.48 -2.24 -8.50
CA ALA A 89 7.21 -1.07 -8.98
C ALA A 89 8.61 -1.46 -9.51
N ASN A 90 9.03 -0.83 -10.62
CA ASN A 90 10.35 -0.97 -11.20
C ASN A 90 11.22 0.29 -11.02
N SER A 91 10.63 1.42 -10.66
CA SER A 91 11.35 2.60 -10.20
C SER A 91 10.52 3.42 -9.22
N LEU A 92 11.20 4.26 -8.43
CA LEU A 92 10.59 5.14 -7.43
C LEU A 92 11.12 6.56 -7.60
N SER A 93 10.31 7.55 -7.21
CA SER A 93 10.77 8.92 -6.96
C SER A 93 10.15 9.46 -5.69
N PHE A 94 10.88 10.33 -4.99
CA PHE A 94 10.36 11.02 -3.83
C PHE A 94 9.95 12.45 -4.16
N ASP A 95 8.82 12.86 -3.62
CA ASP A 95 8.33 14.23 -3.58
C ASP A 95 8.65 14.81 -2.21
N THR A 96 9.79 15.50 -2.15
CA THR A 96 10.32 16.18 -0.97
C THR A 96 10.26 17.69 -1.17
N PHE A 97 10.46 18.42 -0.07
CA PHE A 97 10.58 19.87 -0.16
C PHE A 97 11.75 20.28 -1.09
N PRO A 98 11.59 21.29 -1.97
CA PRO A 98 12.64 21.73 -2.88
C PRO A 98 13.96 22.05 -2.15
N GLY A 99 15.04 21.39 -2.56
CA GLY A 99 16.37 21.55 -1.96
C GLY A 99 16.61 20.71 -0.70
N ALA A 100 15.67 19.86 -0.29
CA ALA A 100 15.89 18.87 0.75
C ALA A 100 16.84 17.78 0.25
N SER A 101 17.80 17.40 1.10
CA SER A 101 18.71 16.27 0.88
C SER A 101 18.22 14.97 1.51
N CYS A 102 17.06 15.00 2.17
CA CYS A 102 16.53 13.88 2.94
C CYS A 102 15.03 13.74 2.69
N VAL A 103 14.57 12.50 2.83
CA VAL A 103 13.16 12.10 2.85
C VAL A 103 12.72 11.96 4.30
N THR A 104 11.53 12.47 4.61
CA THR A 104 10.98 12.52 5.96
C THR A 104 9.52 12.09 5.98
N LYS A 105 8.97 11.91 7.18
CA LYS A 105 7.53 11.74 7.37
C LYS A 105 6.76 12.92 6.76
N GLY A 106 5.74 12.62 5.95
CA GLY A 106 4.90 13.61 5.27
C GLY A 106 5.31 13.91 3.83
N ASP A 107 6.55 13.60 3.44
CA ASP A 107 6.96 13.52 2.03
C ASP A 107 6.21 12.37 1.34
N SER A 108 6.39 12.19 0.04
CA SER A 108 5.65 11.15 -0.70
C SER A 108 6.50 10.36 -1.65
N ILE A 109 6.10 9.10 -1.85
CA ILE A 109 6.64 8.21 -2.87
C ILE A 109 5.71 8.24 -4.07
N TYR A 110 6.30 8.26 -5.26
CA TYR A 110 5.66 7.90 -6.51
C TYR A 110 6.35 6.66 -7.06
N ALA A 111 5.57 5.64 -7.37
CA ALA A 111 6.06 4.37 -7.88
C ALA A 111 5.66 4.20 -9.35
N TYR A 112 6.56 3.65 -10.15
CA TYR A 112 6.37 3.47 -11.59
C TYR A 112 6.65 2.04 -12.01
N ARG A 113 5.91 1.56 -13.02
CA ARG A 113 6.13 0.23 -13.61
C ARG A 113 7.20 0.20 -14.69
N SER A 114 7.69 1.36 -15.11
CA SER A 114 8.86 1.49 -15.99
C SER A 114 10.13 1.62 -15.14
N ALA A 115 11.22 1.01 -15.61
CA ALA A 115 12.54 1.16 -14.98
C ALA A 115 13.17 2.55 -15.20
N PHE A 116 12.63 3.33 -16.15
CA PHE A 116 13.17 4.63 -16.55
C PHE A 116 12.33 5.82 -16.03
N GLY A 117 11.44 5.57 -15.05
CA GLY A 117 10.47 6.56 -14.57
C GLY A 117 9.23 6.68 -15.47
N PRO A 118 8.42 7.75 -15.32
CA PRO A 118 7.14 7.88 -15.98
C PRO A 118 7.28 8.03 -17.50
N ASP A 119 6.57 7.19 -18.26
CA ASP A 119 6.35 7.39 -19.69
C ASP A 119 5.24 8.43 -19.92
N ARG A 120 5.28 9.14 -21.05
CA ARG A 120 4.24 10.13 -21.42
C ARG A 120 2.86 9.52 -21.65
N THR A 121 2.82 8.21 -21.85
CA THR A 121 1.60 7.43 -22.04
C THR A 121 1.13 6.71 -20.77
N ASP A 122 1.92 6.77 -19.69
CA ASP A 122 1.58 6.13 -18.43
C ASP A 122 0.41 6.85 -17.74
N ILE A 123 -0.35 6.06 -16.97
CA ILE A 123 -1.31 6.60 -16.02
C ILE A 123 -0.50 7.33 -14.92
N PRO A 124 -0.90 8.56 -14.53
CA PRO A 124 -0.21 9.26 -13.45
C PRO A 124 -0.15 8.40 -12.18
N PRO A 125 1.03 8.25 -11.56
CA PRO A 125 1.18 7.42 -10.37
C PRO A 125 0.41 8.01 -9.18
N ALA A 126 -0.07 7.15 -8.28
CA ALA A 126 -0.61 7.60 -7.02
C ALA A 126 0.47 8.28 -6.16
N ARG A 127 0.09 9.38 -5.50
CA ARG A 127 0.91 10.00 -4.46
C ARG A 127 0.77 9.19 -3.18
N CYS A 128 1.88 8.69 -2.65
CA CYS A 128 1.87 7.83 -1.48
C CYS A 128 2.61 8.48 -0.30
N PRO A 129 1.88 9.14 0.63
CA PRO A 129 2.48 9.85 1.74
C PRO A 129 3.23 8.91 2.67
N ILE A 130 4.41 9.33 3.12
CA ILE A 130 5.23 8.56 4.06
C ILE A 130 4.66 8.72 5.47
N ARG A 131 4.33 7.59 6.09
CA ARG A 131 3.82 7.49 7.46
C ARG A 131 4.95 7.41 8.48
N ALA A 132 5.95 6.58 8.20
CA ALA A 132 7.05 6.26 9.10
C ALA A 132 8.24 5.70 8.31
N ILE A 133 9.42 5.81 8.91
CA ILE A 133 10.65 5.21 8.39
C ILE A 133 11.31 4.43 9.52
N TYR A 134 11.82 3.25 9.21
CA TYR A 134 12.45 2.35 10.16
C TYR A 134 13.81 1.94 9.63
N GLU A 135 14.78 1.75 10.52
CA GLU A 135 15.99 1.01 10.17
C GLU A 135 15.63 -0.42 9.76
N TRP A 136 16.41 -0.97 8.85
CA TRP A 136 16.30 -2.36 8.43
C TRP A 136 17.67 -3.01 8.43
N ASN A 137 17.78 -4.18 9.02
CA ASN A 137 19.03 -4.95 9.09
C ASN A 137 18.81 -6.34 8.52
N GLU A 138 19.24 -6.58 7.28
CA GLU A 138 19.04 -7.87 6.60
C GLU A 138 19.65 -9.05 7.38
N ASP A 139 20.76 -8.84 8.07
CA ASP A 139 21.51 -9.87 8.77
C ASP A 139 20.93 -10.23 10.16
N ALA A 140 20.00 -9.43 10.69
CA ALA A 140 19.45 -9.64 12.03
C ALA A 140 18.68 -10.97 12.18
N ALA A 141 18.17 -11.54 11.08
CA ALA A 141 17.50 -12.84 11.09
C ALA A 141 18.47 -14.04 11.17
N GLU A 142 19.77 -13.82 10.92
CA GLU A 142 20.79 -14.89 10.90
C GLU A 142 21.49 -15.05 12.26
N GLY A 143 21.45 -14.02 13.11
CA GLY A 143 22.16 -13.97 14.41
C GLY A 143 21.50 -14.71 15.58
N GLU A 144 20.31 -15.29 15.41
CA GLU A 144 19.61 -16.04 16.48
C GLU A 144 19.93 -17.55 16.48
N GLN A 145 20.84 -18.00 15.60
CA GLN A 145 21.27 -19.40 15.47
C GLN A 145 22.73 -19.60 15.94
N GLU A 146 23.05 -19.23 17.17
CA GLU A 146 24.37 -19.57 17.78
C GLU A 146 24.23 -20.09 19.22
#